data_AF-A0A7C5DRV7-F1
#
_entry.id   AF-A0A7C5DRV7-F1
#
_cell.length_a   1.000
_cell.length_b   1.000
_cell.length_c   1.000
_cell.angle_alpha   90.00
_cell.angle_beta   90.00
_cell.angle_gamma   90.00
#
_symmetry.space_group_name_H-M   'P 1'
#
loop_
_entity.id
_entity.type
_entity.pdbx_description
1 polymer ?
#
loop_
_entity_poly.entity_id
_entity_poly.type
_entity_poly.pdbx_seq_one_letter_code
_entity_poly.pdbx_strand_id
1 'polypeptide(L)'
;MTDQVLTLLLLIVLSGFFSSAETALFSISKTKAIHMSKDGKKTSRLIKKLKADPHRLLTTILIGNNLVNVAAAAFATTLAMKAFPNFAVGIATGGMTFLILVFGEVFPKSIAT
;
A
#
# COMPACT_ATOMS: atom_id res chain seq x y z
N MET A 1 20.56 -1.54 13.95
CA MET A 1 20.31 -1.35 12.50
C MET A 1 19.27 -2.33 11.98
N THR A 2 19.26 -3.57 12.47
CA THR A 2 18.23 -4.59 12.20
C THR A 2 16.81 -4.09 12.39
N ASP A 3 16.52 -3.37 13.47
CA ASP A 3 15.16 -2.91 13.78
C ASP A 3 14.64 -1.88 12.77
N GLN A 4 15.52 -1.03 12.25
CA GLN A 4 15.19 -0.04 11.23
C GLN A 4 14.90 -0.72 9.87
N VAL A 5 15.68 -1.74 9.53
CA VAL A 5 15.47 -2.53 8.30
C VAL A 5 14.17 -3.34 8.38
N LEU A 6 13.88 -3.95 9.53
CA LEU A 6 12.64 -4.68 9.75
C LEU A 6 11.42 -3.75 9.65
N THR A 7 11.52 -2.55 10.22
CA THR A 7 10.48 -1.52 10.12
C THR A 7 10.27 -1.10 8.66
N LEU A 8 11.35 -0.90 7.90
CA LEU A 8 11.27 -0.51 6.49
C LEU A 8 10.64 -1.61 5.64
N LEU A 9 10.99 -2.88 5.89
CA LEU A 9 10.38 -4.02 5.22
C LEU A 9 8.87 -4.11 5.53
N LEU A 10 8.48 -3.91 6.79
CA LEU A 10 7.07 -3.85 7.18
C LEU A 10 6.32 -2.73 6.45
N LEU A 11 6.92 -1.54 6.34
CA LEU A 11 6.31 -0.41 5.62
C LEU A 11 6.14 -0.70 4.13
N ILE A 12 7.10 -1.35 3.48
CA ILE A 12 6.96 -1.77 2.06
C ILE A 12 5.81 -2.76 1.90
N VAL A 13 5.71 -3.76 2.78
CA VAL A 13 4.59 -4.73 2.76
C VAL A 13 3.26 -4.02 2.96
N LEU A 14 3.20 -3.05 3.87
CA LEU A 14 1.99 -2.30 4.16
C LEU A 14 1.57 -1.38 2.99
N SER A 15 2.53 -0.77 2.30
CA SER A 15 2.31 -0.03 1.04
C SER A 15 1.72 -0.97 -0.02
N GLY A 16 2.32 -2.15 -0.19
CA GLY A 16 1.81 -3.23 -1.05
C GLY A 16 0.38 -3.67 -0.71
N PHE A 17 0.06 -3.77 0.57
CA PHE A 17 -1.29 -4.09 1.04
C PHE A 17 -2.31 -3.02 0.62
N PHE A 18 -2.02 -1.73 0.84
CA PHE A 18 -2.94 -0.66 0.45
C PHE A 18 -3.09 -0.58 -1.08
N SER A 19 -1.99 -0.67 -1.82
CA SER A 19 -1.98 -0.60 -3.29
C SER A 19 -2.73 -1.78 -3.93
N SER A 20 -2.56 -2.99 -3.40
CA SER A 20 -3.31 -4.17 -3.87
C SER A 20 -4.79 -4.14 -3.46
N ALA A 21 -5.11 -3.63 -2.25
CA ALA A 21 -6.49 -3.48 -1.81
C ALA A 21 -7.28 -2.50 -2.70
N GLU A 22 -6.63 -1.42 -3.16
CA GLU A 22 -7.20 -0.50 -4.16
C GLU A 22 -7.64 -1.27 -5.40
N THR A 23 -6.70 -1.95 -6.07
CA THR A 23 -6.98 -2.67 -7.31
C THR A 23 -8.00 -3.78 -7.12
N ALA A 24 -7.87 -4.61 -6.08
CA ALA A 24 -8.76 -5.73 -5.82
C ALA A 24 -10.21 -5.29 -5.52
N LEU A 25 -10.40 -4.22 -4.75
CA LEU A 25 -11.74 -3.74 -4.42
C LEU A 25 -12.38 -3.02 -5.61
N PHE A 26 -11.59 -2.33 -6.43
CA PHE A 26 -12.08 -1.62 -7.61
C PHE A 26 -12.32 -2.54 -8.81
N SER A 27 -11.62 -3.68 -8.94
CA SER A 27 -11.87 -4.68 -10.00
C SER A 27 -13.22 -5.41 -9.85
N ILE A 28 -13.76 -5.52 -8.63
CA ILE A 28 -15.07 -6.15 -8.38
C ILE A 28 -16.21 -5.22 -8.81
N SER A 29 -17.01 -5.55 -9.82
CA SER A 29 -18.16 -4.69 -10.20
C SER A 29 -19.20 -4.54 -9.07
N LYS A 30 -19.96 -3.43 -9.06
CA LYS A 30 -21.04 -3.20 -8.08
C LYS A 30 -22.07 -4.34 -8.09
N THR A 31 -22.42 -4.81 -9.29
CA THR A 31 -23.34 -5.95 -9.49
C THR A 31 -22.76 -7.22 -8.88
N LYS A 32 -21.49 -7.54 -9.15
CA LYS A 32 -20.79 -8.71 -8.56
C LYS A 32 -20.78 -8.64 -7.03
N ALA A 33 -20.49 -7.47 -6.45
CA ALA A 33 -20.52 -7.27 -4.99
C ALA A 33 -21.94 -7.50 -4.39
N ILE A 34 -23.00 -7.08 -5.09
CA ILE A 34 -24.38 -7.34 -4.67
C ILE A 34 -24.68 -8.84 -4.69
N HIS A 35 -24.30 -9.55 -5.76
CA HIS A 35 -24.49 -11.01 -5.85
C HIS A 35 -23.73 -11.75 -4.75
N MET A 36 -22.43 -11.45 -4.56
CA MET A 36 -21.61 -12.08 -3.51
C MET A 36 -22.20 -11.87 -2.11
N SER A 37 -22.85 -10.73 -1.86
CA SER A 37 -23.47 -10.46 -0.55
C SER A 37 -24.66 -11.36 -0.22
N LYS A 38 -25.28 -11.97 -1.23
CA LYS A 38 -26.39 -12.92 -1.07
C LYS A 38 -25.92 -14.27 -0.53
N ASP A 39 -24.65 -14.63 -0.73
CA ASP A 39 -24.04 -15.88 -0.24
C ASP A 39 -23.82 -15.91 1.29
N GLY A 40 -24.23 -14.87 2.02
CA GLY A 40 -24.23 -14.84 3.49
C GLY A 40 -22.87 -14.66 4.18
N LYS A 41 -21.75 -14.78 3.46
CA LYS A 41 -20.39 -14.61 4.02
C LYS A 41 -20.16 -13.19 4.55
N LYS A 42 -19.54 -13.09 5.74
CA LYS A 42 -19.20 -11.80 6.39
C LYS A 42 -18.37 -10.89 5.47
N THR A 43 -17.37 -11.45 4.81
CA THR A 43 -16.50 -10.73 3.86
C THR A 43 -17.28 -10.15 2.68
N SER A 44 -18.22 -10.90 2.11
CA SER A 44 -19.03 -10.42 0.99
C SER A 44 -19.96 -9.26 1.38
N ARG A 45 -20.51 -9.27 2.60
CA ARG A 45 -21.29 -8.15 3.12
C ARG A 45 -20.42 -6.92 3.36
N LEU A 46 -19.19 -7.11 3.85
CA LEU A 46 -18.22 -6.03 4.02
C LEU A 46 -17.86 -5.39 2.67
N ILE A 47 -17.53 -6.19 1.65
CA ILE A 47 -17.22 -5.69 0.30
C ILE A 47 -18.39 -4.85 -0.23
N LYS A 48 -19.63 -5.34 -0.14
CA LYS A 48 -20.81 -4.55 -0.54
C LYS A 48 -20.93 -3.22 0.21
N LYS A 49 -20.67 -3.22 1.52
CA LYS A 49 -20.70 -2.00 2.35
C LYS A 49 -19.60 -1.01 1.93
N LEU A 50 -18.37 -1.49 1.70
CA LEU A 50 -17.25 -0.67 1.23
C LEU A 50 -17.52 -0.10 -0.16
N LYS A 51 -18.11 -0.89 -1.07
CA LYS A 51 -18.49 -0.45 -2.42
C LYS A 51 -19.71 0.48 -2.46
N ALA A 52 -20.43 0.68 -1.34
CA ALA A 52 -21.57 1.58 -1.29
C ALA A 52 -21.13 3.06 -1.37
N ASP A 53 -19.94 3.37 -0.87
CA ASP A 53 -19.30 4.69 -0.96
C ASP A 53 -17.86 4.51 -1.49
N PRO A 54 -17.70 4.32 -2.81
CA PRO A 54 -16.40 4.07 -3.42
C PRO A 54 -15.46 5.28 -3.27
N HIS A 55 -16.00 6.50 -3.17
CA HIS A 55 -15.18 7.69 -2.98
C HIS A 55 -14.52 7.68 -1.61
N ARG A 56 -15.28 7.45 -0.52
CA ARG A 56 -14.72 7.33 0.82
C ARG A 56 -13.74 6.16 0.93
N LEU A 57 -14.04 5.04 0.28
CA LEU A 57 -13.14 3.88 0.23
C LEU A 57 -11.79 4.24 -0.42
N LEU A 58 -11.83 4.82 -1.63
CA LEU A 58 -10.63 5.23 -2.36
C LEU A 58 -9.79 6.19 -1.53
N THR A 59 -10.41 7.25 -1.00
CA THR A 59 -9.73 8.27 -0.20
C THR A 59 -9.06 7.64 1.03
N THR A 60 -9.72 6.70 1.71
CA THR A 60 -9.14 6.02 2.88
C THR A 60 -7.91 5.19 2.50
N ILE A 61 -7.98 4.44 1.40
CA ILE A 61 -6.86 3.62 0.91
C ILE A 61 -5.68 4.51 0.48
N LEU A 62 -5.96 5.58 -0.27
CA LEU A 62 -4.93 6.52 -0.74
C LEU A 62 -4.24 7.25 0.42
N ILE A 63 -5.00 7.68 1.44
CA ILE A 63 -4.42 8.29 2.65
C ILE A 63 -3.51 7.28 3.38
N GLY A 64 -3.98 6.04 3.55
CA GLY A 64 -3.19 4.97 4.17
C GLY A 64 -1.90 4.69 3.41
N ASN A 65 -1.98 4.54 2.08
CA ASN A 65 -0.82 4.31 1.23
C ASN A 65 0.19 5.46 1.33
N ASN A 66 -0.27 6.70 1.19
CA ASN A 66 0.60 7.88 1.25
C ASN A 66 1.27 8.02 2.62
N LEU A 67 0.54 7.77 3.71
CA LEU A 67 1.11 7.81 5.06
C LEU A 67 2.27 6.80 5.20
N VAL A 68 2.07 5.58 4.73
CA VAL A 68 3.08 4.51 4.77
C VAL A 68 4.28 4.85 3.89
N ASN A 69 4.04 5.36 2.68
CA ASN A 69 5.10 5.75 1.75
C ASN A 69 5.96 6.91 2.31
N VAL A 70 5.33 7.92 2.91
CA VAL A 70 6.04 9.04 3.56
C VAL A 70 6.83 8.55 4.78
N ALA A 71 6.25 7.68 5.61
CA ALA A 71 6.97 7.07 6.71
C ALA A 71 8.18 6.27 6.21
N ALA A 72 8.02 5.45 5.18
CA ALA A 72 9.10 4.66 4.60
C ALA A 72 10.23 5.55 4.06
N ALA A 73 9.90 6.63 3.35
CA ALA A 73 10.87 7.61 2.86
C ALA A 73 11.65 8.31 4.01
N ALA A 74 10.96 8.69 5.08
CA ALA A 74 11.59 9.27 6.27
C ALA A 74 12.55 8.26 6.94
N PHE A 75 12.10 7.02 7.15
CA PHE A 75 12.95 5.96 7.71
C PHE A 75 14.14 5.64 6.81
N ALA A 76 13.94 5.54 5.49
CA ALA A 76 15.01 5.32 4.52
C ALA A 76 16.05 6.44 4.56
N THR A 77 15.62 7.68 4.70
CA THR A 77 16.51 8.84 4.86
C THR A 77 17.36 8.72 6.12
N THR A 78 16.75 8.39 7.26
CA THR A 78 17.52 8.19 8.51
C THR A 78 18.51 7.03 8.42
N LEU A 79 18.17 5.97 7.69
CA LEU A 79 19.06 4.82 7.48
C LEU A 79 20.23 5.19 6.55
N ALA A 80 19.94 5.89 5.45
CA ALA A 80 20.93 6.35 4.50
C ALA A 80 21.90 7.37 5.11
N MET A 81 21.44 8.24 6.01
CA MET A 81 22.32 9.16 6.74
C MET A 81 23.37 8.45 7.59
N LYS A 82 23.03 7.28 8.16
CA LYS A 82 23.97 6.48 8.95
C LYS A 82 24.97 5.71 8.08
N ALA A 83 24.56 5.29 6.88
CA ALA A 83 25.38 4.46 5.99
C ALA A 83 26.23 5.29 5.01
N PHE A 84 25.65 6.35 4.43
CA PHE A 84 26.22 7.15 3.35
C PHE A 84 25.91 8.64 3.54
N PRO A 85 26.47 9.30 4.57
CA PRO A 85 26.09 10.67 4.95
C PRO A 85 26.17 11.69 3.81
N ASN A 86 27.18 11.58 2.94
CA ASN A 86 27.39 12.52 1.82
C ASN A 86 26.39 12.35 0.66
N PHE A 87 25.75 11.18 0.53
CA PHE A 87 24.81 10.86 -0.55
C PHE A 87 23.44 10.43 -0.03
N ALA A 88 23.18 10.62 1.26
CA ALA A 88 22.06 10.04 1.98
C ALA A 88 20.72 10.38 1.34
N VAL A 89 20.50 11.65 1.01
CA VAL A 89 19.25 12.13 0.41
C VAL A 89 19.05 11.53 -0.98
N GLY A 90 20.09 11.47 -1.81
CA GLY A 90 20.01 10.91 -3.16
C GLY A 90 19.73 9.41 -3.15
N ILE A 91 20.46 8.65 -2.32
CA ILE A 91 20.27 7.20 -2.17
C ILE A 91 18.90 6.89 -1.57
N ALA A 92 18.48 7.61 -0.53
CA ALA A 92 17.18 7.41 0.08
C ALA A 92 16.05 7.74 -0.88
N THR A 93 16.12 8.88 -1.58
CA THR A 93 15.07 9.31 -2.52
C THR A 93 14.95 8.34 -3.69
N GLY A 94 16.06 8.08 -4.40
CA GLY A 94 16.04 7.20 -5.58
C GLY A 94 15.77 5.74 -5.22
N GLY A 95 16.49 5.22 -4.21
CA GLY A 95 16.36 3.84 -3.77
C GLY A 95 14.97 3.55 -3.18
N MET A 96 14.46 4.42 -2.30
CA MET A 96 13.13 4.19 -1.72
C MET A 96 12.02 4.36 -2.75
N THR A 97 12.12 5.34 -3.65
CA THR A 97 11.13 5.49 -4.74
C THR A 97 11.08 4.24 -5.60
N PHE A 98 12.22 3.71 -6.01
CA PHE A 98 12.28 2.45 -6.76
C PHE A 98 11.65 1.29 -5.97
N LEU A 99 12.00 1.14 -4.69
CA LEU A 99 11.48 0.06 -3.85
C LEU A 99 9.95 0.16 -3.66
N ILE A 100 9.42 1.35 -3.40
CA ILE A 100 7.97 1.57 -3.27
C ILE A 100 7.28 1.28 -4.60
N LEU A 101 7.76 1.86 -5.71
CA LEU A 101 7.12 1.68 -7.00
C LEU A 101 7.10 0.21 -7.42
N VAL A 102 8.22 -0.50 -7.29
CA VAL A 102 8.30 -1.89 -7.73
C VAL A 102 7.57 -2.82 -6.75
N PHE A 103 7.93 -2.77 -5.46
CA PHE A 103 7.48 -3.77 -4.47
C PHE A 103 6.24 -3.34 -3.67
N GLY A 104 6.01 -2.04 -3.51
CA GLY A 104 4.85 -1.49 -2.81
C GLY A 104 3.67 -1.17 -3.73
N GLU A 105 3.90 -0.97 -5.04
CA GLU A 105 2.83 -0.52 -5.95
C GLU A 105 2.63 -1.43 -7.16
N VAL A 106 3.55 -1.45 -8.11
CA VAL A 106 3.37 -2.13 -9.40
C VAL A 106 3.20 -3.63 -9.22
N PHE A 107 4.12 -4.29 -8.52
CA PHE A 107 4.07 -5.75 -8.35
C PHE A 107 2.83 -6.22 -7.57
N PRO A 108 2.47 -5.64 -6.41
CA PRO A 108 1.24 -6.01 -5.70
C PRO A 108 -0.03 -5.76 -6.52
N LYS A 109 -0.10 -4.67 -7.29
CA LYS A 109 -1.24 -4.37 -8.15
C LYS A 109 -1.39 -5.37 -9.29
N SER A 110 -0.28 -5.83 -9.88
CA SER A 110 -0.31 -6.86 -10.93
C SER A 110 -0.86 -8.20 -10.45
N ILE A 111 -0.63 -8.57 -9.19
CA ILE A 111 -1.17 -9.81 -8.60
C ILE A 111 -2.64 -9.67 -8.20
N ALA A 112 -3.07 -8.45 -7.85
CA ALA A 112 -4.41 -8.16 -7.36
C ALA A 112 -5.47 -7.92 -8.47
N THR A 113 -5.02 -7.77 -9.73
CA THR A 113 -5.88 -7.56 -10.91
C THR A 113 -6.48 -8.89 -11.36
#